data_AF-A0A3B8JRJ4-F1
#
_entry.id   AF-A0A3B8JRJ4-F1
#
_cell.length_a   1.000
_cell.length_b   1.000
_cell.length_c   1.000
_cell.angle_alpha   90.00
_cell.angle_beta   90.00
_cell.angle_gamma   90.00
#
_symmetry.space_group_name_H-M   'P 1'
#
loop_
_entity.id
_entity.type
_entity.pdbx_description
1 polymer ?
#
loop_
_entity_poly.entity_id
_entity_poly.type
_entity_poly.pdbx_seq_one_letter_code
_entity_poly.pdbx_strand_id
1 'polypeptide(L)'
;LINAFWYTGLKDPQDQRGFRDALISLGYTVRTKILKEYYDDNSGRYSQKANLDIEIVVDMFNTVDQYDRVILFSGDGDFERAIELLRSKNTHITVVSTEGMIARELRNATDRYIDLNDIRDQIEKTDF
;
A
#
# COMPACT_ATOMS: atom_id res chain seq x y z
N LEU A 1 -7.23 -10.37 -12.87
CA LEU A 1 -6.40 -9.35 -12.18
C LEU A 1 -5.87 -8.43 -13.25
N ILE A 2 -6.17 -7.13 -13.18
CA ILE A 2 -5.77 -6.15 -14.21
C ILE A 2 -4.36 -5.66 -13.94
N ASN A 3 -4.11 -5.16 -12.73
CA ASN A 3 -2.79 -4.75 -12.27
C ASN A 3 -2.54 -5.24 -10.84
N ALA A 4 -1.27 -5.46 -10.50
CA ALA A 4 -0.82 -5.68 -9.13
C ALA A 4 0.49 -4.91 -8.92
N PHE A 5 0.53 -4.10 -7.87
CA PHE A 5 1.66 -3.24 -7.56
C PHE A 5 2.21 -3.56 -6.17
N TRP A 6 3.52 -3.40 -6.01
CA TRP A 6 4.20 -3.45 -4.71
C TRP A 6 5.05 -2.20 -4.54
N TYR A 7 4.84 -1.47 -3.44
CA TYR A 7 5.52 -0.21 -3.17
C TYR A 7 6.46 -0.39 -1.98
N THR A 8 7.73 -0.05 -2.13
CA THR A 8 8.71 -0.23 -1.06
C THR A 8 9.82 0.81 -1.04
N GLY A 9 10.19 1.25 0.16
CA GLY A 9 11.35 2.11 0.41
C GLY A 9 12.63 1.28 0.51
N LEU A 10 13.74 1.79 -0.03
CA LEU A 10 15.02 1.08 -0.05
C LEU A 10 16.10 1.84 0.72
N LYS A 11 16.86 1.15 1.57
CA LYS A 11 18.08 1.71 2.15
C LYS A 11 19.15 1.95 1.10
N ASP A 12 19.31 0.99 0.19
CA ASP A 12 20.23 1.04 -0.94
C ASP A 12 19.70 0.17 -2.09
N PRO A 13 20.28 0.24 -3.31
CA PRO A 13 19.79 -0.52 -4.45
C PRO A 13 19.79 -2.06 -4.28
N GLN A 14 20.59 -2.59 -3.36
CA GLN A 14 20.70 -4.03 -3.06
C GLN A 14 19.64 -4.50 -2.05
N ASP A 15 19.02 -3.58 -1.32
CA ASP A 15 18.08 -3.86 -0.22
C ASP A 15 16.93 -4.77 -0.68
N GLN A 16 16.67 -5.85 0.06
CA GLN A 16 15.62 -6.85 -0.23
C GLN A 16 15.54 -7.35 -1.69
N ARG A 17 16.63 -7.34 -2.45
CA ARG A 17 16.62 -7.64 -3.89
C ARG A 17 15.92 -8.93 -4.26
N GLY A 18 16.29 -10.05 -3.63
CA GLY A 18 15.72 -11.37 -3.95
C GLY A 18 14.20 -11.42 -3.76
N PHE A 19 13.67 -10.70 -2.77
CA PHE A 19 12.23 -10.60 -2.55
C PHE A 19 11.55 -9.78 -3.66
N ARG A 20 12.15 -8.66 -4.08
CA ARG A 20 11.62 -7.86 -5.19
C ARG A 20 11.66 -8.62 -6.52
N ASP A 21 12.75 -9.35 -6.78
CA ASP A 21 12.89 -10.16 -7.99
C ASP A 21 11.84 -11.29 -8.03
N ALA A 22 11.55 -11.89 -6.86
CA ALA A 22 10.45 -12.85 -6.73
C ALA A 22 9.10 -12.20 -7.04
N LEU A 23 8.80 -11.02 -6.50
CA LEU A 23 7.56 -10.28 -6.80
C LEU A 23 7.40 -9.97 -8.29
N ILE A 24 8.48 -9.51 -8.95
CA ILE A 24 8.49 -9.27 -10.39
C ILE A 24 8.20 -10.56 -11.16
N SER A 25 8.83 -11.68 -10.76
CA SER A 25 8.60 -12.99 -11.37
C SER A 25 7.16 -13.50 -11.17
N LEU A 26 6.50 -13.10 -10.09
CA LEU A 26 5.09 -13.37 -9.82
C LEU A 26 4.13 -12.41 -10.57
N GLY A 27 4.66 -11.45 -11.33
CA GLY A 27 3.88 -10.52 -12.15
C GLY A 27 3.50 -9.20 -11.47
N TYR A 28 4.07 -8.88 -10.31
CA TYR A 28 3.88 -7.56 -9.69
C TYR A 28 4.71 -6.49 -10.39
N THR A 29 4.14 -5.30 -10.53
CA THR A 29 4.90 -4.09 -10.82
C THR A 29 5.49 -3.55 -9.52
N VAL A 30 6.80 -3.67 -9.35
CA VAL A 30 7.50 -3.20 -8.14
C VAL A 30 7.95 -1.75 -8.30
N ARG A 31 7.43 -0.86 -7.45
CA ARG A 31 7.79 0.56 -7.34
C ARG A 31 8.70 0.75 -6.14
N THR A 32 9.86 1.37 -6.36
CA THR A 32 10.87 1.56 -5.31
C THR A 32 11.28 3.01 -5.16
N LYS A 33 11.58 3.44 -3.94
CA LYS A 33 12.10 4.78 -3.64
C LYS A 33 13.22 4.71 -2.62
N ILE A 34 14.35 5.34 -2.88
CA ILE A 34 15.45 5.40 -1.89
C ILE A 34 14.99 6.20 -0.67
N LEU A 35 15.27 5.68 0.52
CA LEU A 35 14.99 6.34 1.80
C LEU A 35 15.71 7.69 1.82
N LYS A 36 14.97 8.73 2.19
CA LYS A 36 15.55 10.05 2.44
C LYS A 36 15.76 10.22 3.93
N GLU A 37 16.93 10.71 4.30
CA GLU A 37 17.24 11.13 5.66
C GLU A 37 16.71 12.53 5.92
N TYR A 38 15.93 12.67 6.98
CA TYR A 38 15.40 13.92 7.48
C TYR A 38 15.99 14.13 8.86
N TYR A 39 16.71 15.24 9.01
CA TYR A 39 17.17 15.70 10.31
C TYR A 39 16.09 16.60 10.92
N ASP A 40 15.69 16.31 12.14
CA ASP A 40 14.78 17.16 12.92
C ASP A 40 15.59 18.00 13.90
N ASP A 41 15.72 19.30 13.60
CA ASP A 41 16.46 20.27 14.43
C ASP A 41 15.93 20.36 15.87
N ASN A 42 14.63 20.10 16.09
CA ASN A 42 14.01 20.22 17.41
C ASN A 42 14.28 19.00 18.29
N SER A 43 14.29 17.80 17.71
CA SER A 43 14.53 16.56 18.45
C SER A 43 15.98 16.07 18.38
N GLY A 44 16.80 16.64 17.48
CA GLY A 44 18.17 16.24 17.22
C GLY A 44 18.29 14.83 16.62
N ARG A 45 17.21 14.31 16.02
CA ARG A 45 17.14 12.92 15.52
C ARG A 45 17.10 12.88 13.99
N TYR A 46 17.77 11.87 13.44
CA TYR A 46 17.62 11.49 12.05
C TYR A 46 16.43 10.52 11.92
N SER A 47 15.57 10.76 10.94
CA SER A 47 14.52 9.84 10.53
C SER A 47 14.69 9.49 9.06
N GLN A 48 14.49 8.23 8.71
CA GLN A 48 14.49 7.78 7.32
C GLN A 48 13.05 7.55 6.89
N LYS A 49 12.61 8.22 5.81
CA LYS A 49 11.27 8.05 5.26
C LYS A 49 11.35 7.84 3.74
N ALA A 50 10.56 6.90 3.24
CA ALA A 50 10.19 6.80 1.83
C ALA A 50 8.67 6.70 1.76
N ASN A 51 8.01 7.85 1.71
CA ASN A 51 6.58 7.92 1.44
C ASN A 51 6.36 7.65 -0.07
N LEU A 52 5.46 6.72 -0.37
CA LEU A 52 5.08 6.29 -1.72
C LEU A 52 3.58 6.54 -2.00
N ASP A 53 2.90 7.31 -1.16
CA ASP A 53 1.45 7.50 -1.20
C ASP A 53 1.02 8.20 -2.49
N ILE A 54 1.80 9.19 -2.94
CA ILE A 54 1.56 9.88 -4.21
C ILE A 54 1.66 8.89 -5.37
N GLU A 55 2.70 8.06 -5.40
CA GLU A 55 2.90 7.06 -6.44
C GLU A 55 1.74 6.04 -6.46
N ILE A 56 1.28 5.60 -5.29
CA ILE A 56 0.10 4.73 -5.14
C ILE A 56 -1.14 5.39 -5.72
N VAL A 57 -1.45 6.62 -5.31
CA VAL A 57 -2.63 7.36 -5.76
C VAL A 57 -2.59 7.58 -7.28
N VAL A 58 -1.44 7.99 -7.82
CA VAL A 58 -1.26 8.18 -9.27
C VAL A 58 -1.49 6.88 -10.03
N ASP A 59 -0.88 5.77 -9.60
CA ASP A 59 -1.03 4.46 -10.25
C ASP A 59 -2.49 3.95 -10.16
N MET A 60 -3.21 4.20 -9.05
CA MET A 60 -4.65 3.92 -8.95
C MET A 60 -5.42 4.68 -10.03
N PHE A 61 -5.28 6.00 -10.10
CA PHE A 61 -6.07 6.82 -11.02
C PHE A 61 -5.70 6.65 -12.49
N ASN A 62 -4.44 6.31 -12.79
CA ASN A 62 -3.96 6.17 -14.16
C ASN A 62 -4.68 5.06 -14.95
N THR A 63 -5.14 4.01 -14.27
CA THR A 63 -5.88 2.90 -14.90
C THR A 63 -7.30 2.76 -14.37
N VAL A 64 -7.89 3.82 -13.79
CA VAL A 64 -9.21 3.75 -13.13
C VAL A 64 -10.32 3.30 -14.07
N ASP A 65 -10.27 3.69 -15.35
CA ASP A 65 -11.28 3.29 -16.33
C ASP A 65 -11.13 1.83 -16.80
N GLN A 66 -10.08 1.13 -16.35
CA GLN A 66 -9.80 -0.26 -16.73
C GLN A 66 -10.30 -1.27 -15.71
N TYR A 67 -10.60 -0.85 -14.48
CA TYR A 67 -11.03 -1.73 -13.38
C TYR A 67 -12.30 -1.18 -12.70
N ASP A 68 -13.02 -2.06 -12.01
CA ASP A 68 -14.20 -1.71 -11.21
C ASP A 68 -13.98 -1.92 -9.70
N ARG A 69 -12.81 -2.44 -9.31
CA ARG A 69 -12.45 -2.75 -7.93
C ARG A 69 -10.97 -2.48 -7.64
N VAL A 70 -10.72 -1.88 -6.48
CA VAL A 70 -9.40 -1.71 -5.89
C VAL A 70 -9.31 -2.48 -4.57
N ILE A 71 -8.20 -3.17 -4.38
CA ILE A 71 -7.83 -3.78 -3.11
C ILE A 71 -6.58 -3.04 -2.62
N LEU A 72 -6.74 -2.20 -1.59
CA LEU A 72 -5.66 -1.42 -0.99
C LEU A 72 -5.17 -2.10 0.29
N PHE A 73 -3.91 -2.54 0.28
CA PHE A 73 -3.23 -3.01 1.48
C PHE A 73 -2.58 -1.81 2.19
N SER A 74 -3.32 -1.15 3.07
CA SER A 74 -2.82 -0.02 3.86
C SER A 74 -3.76 0.27 5.03
N GLY A 75 -3.21 0.80 6.12
CA GLY A 75 -3.96 1.39 7.23
C GLY A 75 -3.97 2.92 7.25
N ASP A 76 -3.32 3.57 6.29
CA ASP A 76 -3.04 5.01 6.34
C ASP A 76 -4.26 5.88 5.98
N GLY A 77 -4.59 6.83 6.87
CA GLY A 77 -5.69 7.77 6.71
C GLY A 77 -5.52 8.74 5.54
N ASP A 78 -4.29 8.98 5.08
CA ASP A 78 -4.01 9.90 3.98
C ASP A 78 -4.63 9.43 2.64
N PHE A 79 -5.02 8.15 2.53
CA PHE A 79 -5.73 7.62 1.36
C PHE A 79 -7.23 7.91 1.35
N GLU A 80 -7.84 8.46 2.43
CA GLU A 80 -9.29 8.72 2.52
C GLU A 80 -9.82 9.44 1.27
N ARG A 81 -9.18 10.55 0.89
CA ARG A 81 -9.64 11.38 -0.24
C ARG A 81 -9.49 10.68 -1.58
N ALA A 82 -8.43 9.89 -1.75
CA ALA A 82 -8.20 9.12 -2.96
C ALA A 82 -9.30 8.06 -3.12
N ILE A 83 -9.64 7.33 -2.06
CA ILE A 83 -10.67 6.30 -2.13
C ILE A 83 -12.07 6.88 -2.33
N GLU A 84 -12.41 8.02 -1.70
CA GLU A 84 -13.68 8.71 -1.95
C GLU A 84 -13.84 9.11 -3.42
N LEU A 85 -12.77 9.62 -4.03
CA LEU A 85 -12.79 10.01 -5.44
C LEU A 85 -12.88 8.79 -6.37
N LEU A 86 -12.22 7.67 -6.06
CA LEU A 86 -12.37 6.42 -6.82
C LEU A 86 -13.81 5.88 -6.74
N ARG A 87 -14.44 5.94 -5.56
CA ARG A 87 -15.85 5.54 -5.40
C ARG A 87 -16.78 6.38 -6.26
N SER A 88 -16.52 7.68 -6.38
CA SER A 88 -17.29 8.56 -7.28
C SER A 88 -17.19 8.16 -8.77
N LYS A 89 -16.19 7.34 -9.13
CA LYS A 89 -15.97 6.76 -10.46
C LYS A 89 -16.51 5.32 -10.59
N ASN A 90 -17.45 4.92 -9.75
CA ASN A 90 -18.03 3.57 -9.71
C ASN A 90 -17.03 2.44 -9.39
N THR A 91 -15.90 2.75 -8.74
CA THR A 91 -14.94 1.75 -8.27
C THR A 91 -15.30 1.29 -6.85
N HIS A 92 -15.36 -0.02 -6.63
CA HIS A 92 -15.54 -0.61 -5.30
C HIS A 92 -14.21 -0.73 -4.57
N ILE A 93 -14.14 -0.21 -3.35
CA ILE A 93 -12.91 -0.17 -2.57
C ILE A 93 -12.94 -1.24 -1.48
N THR A 94 -11.93 -2.09 -1.47
CA THR A 94 -11.62 -2.99 -0.36
C THR A 94 -10.30 -2.56 0.27
N VAL A 95 -10.33 -2.23 1.55
CA VAL A 95 -9.12 -1.99 2.33
C VAL A 95 -8.78 -3.24 3.12
N VAL A 96 -7.52 -3.64 3.07
CA VAL A 96 -6.95 -4.73 3.85
C VAL A 96 -5.89 -4.15 4.77
N SER A 97 -6.04 -4.39 6.07
CA SER A 97 -5.07 -3.98 7.08
C SER A 97 -5.20 -4.89 8.31
N THR A 98 -4.56 -4.54 9.41
CA THR A 98 -4.74 -5.18 10.71
C THR A 98 -5.63 -4.32 11.60
N GLU A 99 -6.54 -4.91 12.37
CA GLU A 99 -7.31 -4.15 13.36
C GLU A 99 -6.38 -3.37 14.32
N GLY A 100 -6.74 -2.13 14.62
CA GLY A 100 -5.91 -1.19 15.38
C GLY A 100 -4.84 -0.45 14.55
N MET A 101 -4.54 -0.91 13.32
CA MET A 101 -3.59 -0.25 12.41
C MET A 101 -4.28 0.57 11.31
N ILE A 102 -5.60 0.48 11.16
CA ILE A 102 -6.37 1.26 10.19
C ILE A 102 -6.89 2.58 10.78
N ALA A 103 -6.67 3.68 10.07
CA ALA A 103 -7.24 4.99 10.40
C ALA A 103 -8.77 4.99 10.30
N ARG A 104 -9.43 5.70 11.21
CA ARG A 104 -10.90 5.65 11.35
C ARG A 104 -11.61 6.20 10.12
N GLU A 105 -11.08 7.28 9.57
CA GLU A 105 -11.50 7.94 8.34
C GLU A 105 -11.41 7.02 7.12
N LEU A 106 -10.29 6.31 6.96
CA LEU A 106 -10.13 5.33 5.88
C LEU A 106 -11.15 4.19 6.01
N ARG A 107 -11.34 3.69 7.24
CA ARG A 107 -12.34 2.64 7.52
C ARG A 107 -13.77 3.13 7.25
N ASN A 108 -14.07 4.39 7.51
CA ASN A 108 -15.37 4.98 7.24
C ASN A 108 -15.62 5.19 5.73
N ALA A 109 -14.58 5.52 4.97
CA ALA A 109 -14.68 5.82 3.55
C ALA A 109 -14.64 4.59 2.62
N THR A 110 -14.11 3.44 3.07
CA THR A 110 -14.04 2.19 2.26
C THR A 110 -15.38 1.46 2.18
N ASP A 111 -15.65 0.76 1.06
CA ASP A 111 -16.87 -0.05 0.91
C ASP A 111 -16.77 -1.38 1.67
N ARG A 112 -15.56 -1.97 1.71
CA ARG A 112 -15.26 -3.18 2.46
C ARG A 112 -13.95 -3.04 3.22
N TYR A 113 -13.91 -3.61 4.41
CA TYR A 113 -12.71 -3.80 5.19
C TYR A 113 -12.48 -5.30 5.42
N ILE A 114 -11.24 -5.74 5.31
CA ILE A 114 -10.80 -7.09 5.67
C ILE A 114 -9.65 -6.95 6.67
N ASP A 115 -9.82 -7.53 7.85
CA ASP A 115 -8.69 -7.70 8.77
C ASP A 115 -7.85 -8.90 8.33
N LEU A 116 -6.54 -8.72 8.23
CA LEU A 116 -5.58 -9.81 8.01
C LEU A 116 -5.69 -10.90 9.07
N ASN A 117 -6.07 -10.56 10.31
CA ASN A 117 -6.29 -11.55 11.37
C ASN A 117 -7.45 -12.51 11.06
N ASP A 118 -8.51 -12.04 10.40
CA ASP A 118 -9.69 -12.85 10.06
C ASP A 118 -9.36 -13.92 9.00
N ILE A 119 -8.31 -13.70 8.20
CA ILE A 119 -7.89 -14.60 7.12
C ILE A 119 -6.54 -15.24 7.38
N ARG A 120 -5.97 -15.07 8.59
CA ARG A 120 -4.63 -15.51 8.96
C ARG A 120 -4.37 -16.97 8.60
N ASP A 121 -5.31 -17.85 8.96
CA ASP A 121 -5.20 -19.30 8.73
C ASP A 121 -5.05 -19.68 7.24
N GLN A 122 -5.40 -18.77 6.32
CA GLN A 122 -5.31 -19.00 4.87
C GLN A 122 -4.03 -18.43 4.24
N ILE A 123 -3.39 -17.46 4.90
CA ILE A 123 -2.29 -16.67 4.30
C ILE A 123 -1.00 -16.73 5.11
N GLU A 124 -1.06 -17.16 6.37
CA GLU A 124 0.11 -17.31 7.21
C GLU A 124 1.01 -18.38 6.61
N LYS A 125 2.30 -18.05 6.51
CA LYS A 125 3.30 -19.00 6.04
C LYS A 125 3.36 -20.14 7.05
N THR A 126 2.89 -21.31 6.65
CA THR A 126 3.09 -22.54 7.41
C THR A 126 4.54 -22.97 7.28
N ASP A 127 5.21 -23.22 8.41
CA ASP A 127 6.53 -23.83 8.42
C ASP A 127 6.41 -25.29 7.93
N PHE A 128 6.74 -25.51 6.66
CA PHE A 128 7.03 -26.83 6.10
C PHE A 128 8.46 -26.83 5.56
#